data_AF-A0A1G1NDT8-F1
#
_entry.id   AF-A0A1G1NDT8-F1
#
_cell.length_a   1.000
_cell.length_b   1.000
_cell.length_c   1.000
_cell.angle_alpha   90.00
_cell.angle_beta   90.00
_cell.angle_gamma   90.00
#
_symmetry.space_group_name_H-M   'P 1'
#
loop_
_entity.id
_entity.type
_entity.pdbx_description
1 polymer ?
#
loop_
_entity_poly.entity_id
_entity_poly.type
_entity_poly.pdbx_seq_one_letter_code
_entity_poly.pdbx_strand_id
1 'polypeptide(L)'
;MSKHKSIYGIIGYPVHHSLSPLLHNTAFQALAVNAEYKLFPLREEELSNFFAELHEKKNHIFGLNVTVPYKETVVSYMDHMSPFALKVGAVNTIVISEDRKLTGFNTDGPGFLTHLTELKFDTRGKRIAILGAGGTARAIVAVLCLIQERPERIKIYNRSRENLNQLISDLGHRIDVSIVEPVDTVDDLNIELADLLVNTTPVGMQATDLPLVDAGHLHSNMLVYDVIYNPEETKLLHMAKTKGAKAANGLGMLFYQGILAFQHWAGTELEPAVKSKMRESLRKGIQK
;
A
#
# COMPACT_ATOMS: atom_id res chain seq x y z
N MET A 1 29.47 17.17 7.63
CA MET A 1 28.19 17.23 6.89
C MET A 1 28.48 16.99 5.42
N SER A 2 27.88 15.95 4.82
CA SER A 2 28.03 15.67 3.37
C SER A 2 27.69 16.91 2.55
N LYS A 3 28.54 17.29 1.58
CA LYS A 3 28.24 18.35 0.59
C LYS A 3 27.10 17.96 -0.36
N HIS A 4 26.76 16.67 -0.43
CA HIS A 4 25.76 16.13 -1.35
C HIS A 4 24.43 15.87 -0.64
N LYS A 5 23.35 16.27 -1.31
CA LYS A 5 21.96 16.06 -0.88
C LYS A 5 21.61 14.57 -0.93
N SER A 6 21.08 14.02 0.16
CA SER A 6 20.62 12.63 0.20
C SER A 6 19.37 12.45 -0.66
N ILE A 7 19.32 11.39 -1.46
CA ILE A 7 18.21 11.11 -2.36
C ILE A 7 17.38 9.96 -1.82
N TYR A 8 16.06 10.15 -1.88
CA TYR A 8 15.04 9.16 -1.68
C TYR A 8 14.12 9.16 -2.91
N GLY A 9 13.29 8.16 -3.07
CA GLY A 9 12.28 8.22 -4.12
C GLY A 9 11.42 7.01 -4.26
N ILE A 10 10.58 6.99 -5.29
CA ILE A 10 9.71 5.86 -5.61
C ILE A 10 10.09 5.28 -6.97
N ILE A 11 10.30 3.97 -7.02
CA ILE A 11 10.45 3.21 -8.26
C ILE A 11 9.13 2.53 -8.64
N GLY A 12 8.85 2.44 -9.93
CA GLY A 12 7.64 1.83 -10.48
C GLY A 12 7.37 2.34 -11.89
N TYR A 13 6.37 1.75 -12.54
CA TYR A 13 5.95 2.21 -13.87
C TYR A 13 4.46 1.96 -14.11
N PRO A 14 3.65 3.01 -14.35
CA PRO A 14 3.97 4.45 -14.21
C PRO A 14 3.97 4.94 -12.75
N VAL A 15 4.69 6.04 -12.45
CA VAL A 15 4.75 6.67 -11.10
C VAL A 15 4.47 8.19 -11.07
N HIS A 16 4.14 8.80 -12.21
CA HIS A 16 4.04 10.26 -12.35
C HIS A 16 2.92 10.91 -11.53
N HIS A 17 1.89 10.16 -11.14
CA HIS A 17 0.77 10.64 -10.31
C HIS A 17 0.94 10.33 -8.82
N SER A 18 2.13 9.89 -8.38
CA SER A 18 2.35 9.62 -6.97
C SER A 18 2.35 10.91 -6.14
N LEU A 19 1.63 10.90 -5.01
CA LEU A 19 1.69 11.96 -4.00
C LEU A 19 2.81 11.73 -2.97
N SER A 20 3.57 10.63 -3.06
CA SER A 20 4.70 10.34 -2.16
C SER A 20 5.78 11.43 -2.17
N PRO A 21 6.17 12.04 -3.32
CA PRO A 21 7.10 13.17 -3.31
C PRO A 21 6.60 14.35 -2.49
N LEU A 22 5.31 14.67 -2.56
CA LEU A 22 4.74 15.76 -1.76
C LEU A 22 4.81 15.43 -0.26
N LEU A 23 4.46 14.19 0.11
CA LEU A 23 4.49 13.70 1.48
C LEU A 23 5.90 13.76 2.09
N HIS A 24 6.88 13.14 1.43
CA HIS A 24 8.22 12.98 1.99
C HIS A 24 9.05 14.27 1.92
N ASN A 25 8.94 15.06 0.84
CA ASN A 25 9.63 16.36 0.79
C ASN A 25 9.10 17.33 1.87
N THR A 26 7.81 17.25 2.21
CA THR A 26 7.24 18.01 3.34
C THR A 26 7.89 17.60 4.67
N ALA A 27 8.12 16.31 4.88
CA ALA A 27 8.79 15.79 6.06
C ALA A 27 10.26 16.26 6.14
N PHE A 28 11.02 16.14 5.04
CA PHE A 28 12.42 16.60 4.99
C PHE A 28 12.54 18.09 5.27
N GLN A 29 11.66 18.92 4.70
CA GLN A 29 11.62 20.36 4.96
C GLN A 29 11.28 20.66 6.42
N ALA A 30 10.29 19.98 7.00
CA ALA A 30 9.89 20.20 8.39
C ALA A 30 11.00 19.84 9.39
N LEU A 31 11.85 18.88 9.05
CA LEU A 31 12.98 18.42 9.86
C LEU A 31 14.31 19.13 9.52
N ALA A 32 14.31 20.08 8.58
CA ALA A 32 15.52 20.72 8.04
C ALA A 32 16.61 19.72 7.58
N VAL A 33 16.20 18.57 7.04
CA VAL A 33 17.09 17.54 6.50
C VAL A 33 17.42 17.87 5.05
N ASN A 34 18.71 17.90 4.70
CA ASN A 34 19.18 18.13 3.33
C ASN A 34 18.98 16.87 2.45
N ALA A 35 17.72 16.57 2.15
CA ALA A 35 17.32 15.43 1.34
C ALA A 35 16.24 15.80 0.30
N GLU A 36 16.06 14.93 -0.69
CA GLU A 36 15.00 15.05 -1.70
C GLU A 36 14.32 13.72 -1.93
N TYR A 37 13.01 13.74 -2.15
CA TYR A 37 12.25 12.61 -2.64
C TYR A 37 11.89 12.78 -4.12
N LYS A 38 12.30 11.83 -4.97
CA LYS A 38 12.14 11.86 -6.43
C LYS A 38 11.27 10.73 -6.98
N LEU A 39 10.85 10.89 -8.22
CA LEU A 39 10.19 9.84 -9.01
C LEU A 39 11.24 9.14 -9.89
N PHE A 40 11.23 7.82 -9.89
CA PHE A 40 12.08 6.99 -10.75
C PHE A 40 11.18 6.09 -11.62
N PRO A 41 10.71 6.58 -12.78
CA PRO A 41 9.88 5.80 -13.69
C PRO A 41 10.73 4.79 -14.46
N LEU A 42 11.07 3.68 -13.80
CA LEU A 42 11.92 2.63 -14.36
C LEU A 42 11.06 1.58 -15.04
N ARG A 43 11.39 1.23 -16.28
CA ARG A 43 10.85 0.01 -16.92
C ARG A 43 11.54 -1.24 -16.35
N GLU A 44 10.99 -2.41 -16.64
CA GLU A 44 11.44 -3.67 -16.04
C GLU A 44 12.88 -3.99 -16.43
N GLU A 45 13.23 -3.75 -17.69
CA GLU A 45 14.58 -3.92 -18.24
C GLU A 45 15.64 -3.00 -17.59
N GLU A 46 15.21 -1.92 -16.95
CA GLU A 46 16.11 -0.96 -16.27
C GLU A 46 16.40 -1.36 -14.82
N LEU A 47 15.60 -2.24 -14.22
CA LEU A 47 15.70 -2.59 -12.80
C LEU A 47 17.06 -3.18 -12.45
N SER A 48 17.54 -4.16 -13.22
CA SER A 48 18.79 -4.84 -12.91
C SER A 48 19.96 -3.87 -12.84
N ASN A 49 20.06 -2.95 -13.81
CA ASN A 49 21.13 -1.94 -13.82
C ASN A 49 20.96 -0.94 -12.68
N PHE A 50 19.72 -0.47 -12.44
CA PHE A 50 19.44 0.46 -11.35
C PHE A 50 19.84 -0.12 -9.98
N PHE A 51 19.48 -1.36 -9.69
CA PHE A 51 19.85 -2.03 -8.44
C PHE A 51 21.36 -2.29 -8.33
N ALA A 52 22.04 -2.61 -9.42
CA ALA A 52 23.49 -2.73 -9.43
C ALA A 52 24.17 -1.38 -9.05
N GLU A 53 23.69 -0.27 -9.58
CA GLU A 53 24.18 1.07 -9.24
C GLU A 53 23.95 1.46 -7.78
N LEU A 54 22.91 0.92 -7.13
CA LEU A 54 22.67 1.18 -5.70
C LEU A 54 23.77 0.63 -4.81
N HIS A 55 24.50 -0.40 -5.24
CA HIS A 55 25.63 -0.96 -4.48
C HIS A 55 26.92 -0.13 -4.59
N GLU A 56 26.96 0.88 -5.47
CA GLU A 56 28.13 1.74 -5.62
C GLU A 56 28.27 2.74 -4.45
N LYS A 57 29.47 2.84 -3.86
CA LYS A 57 29.74 3.75 -2.72
C LYS A 57 29.55 5.24 -3.04
N LYS A 58 29.61 5.64 -4.31
CA LYS A 58 29.39 7.02 -4.76
C LYS A 58 27.90 7.36 -4.90
N ASN A 59 27.00 6.39 -4.80
CA ASN A 59 25.57 6.60 -4.95
C ASN A 59 25.02 7.35 -3.72
N HIS A 60 24.12 8.31 -3.96
CA HIS A 60 23.53 9.15 -2.92
C HIS A 60 22.06 8.80 -2.60
N ILE A 61 21.55 7.68 -3.14
CA ILE A 61 20.23 7.16 -2.80
C ILE A 61 20.33 6.34 -1.52
N PHE A 62 19.50 6.68 -0.53
CA PHE A 62 19.49 6.03 0.81
C PHE A 62 18.18 5.34 1.15
N GLY A 63 17.12 5.57 0.37
CA GLY A 63 15.87 4.86 0.57
C GLY A 63 14.93 4.99 -0.61
N LEU A 64 14.16 3.95 -0.84
CA LEU A 64 13.21 3.89 -1.95
C LEU A 64 11.87 3.36 -1.46
N ASN A 65 10.77 3.92 -1.94
CA ASN A 65 9.55 3.16 -2.05
C ASN A 65 9.50 2.41 -3.38
N VAL A 66 8.73 1.32 -3.39
CA VAL A 66 8.49 0.50 -4.57
C VAL A 66 6.98 0.41 -4.75
N THR A 67 6.52 0.71 -5.96
CA THR A 67 5.10 0.57 -6.31
C THR A 67 4.92 -0.39 -7.48
N VAL A 68 3.69 -0.46 -7.99
CA VAL A 68 3.34 -1.31 -9.12
C VAL A 68 4.29 -1.10 -10.31
N PRO A 69 4.66 -2.18 -11.03
CA PRO A 69 4.32 -3.58 -10.77
C PRO A 69 5.37 -4.34 -9.93
N TYR A 70 6.39 -3.66 -9.36
CA TYR A 70 7.64 -4.31 -8.97
C TYR A 70 7.74 -4.79 -7.52
N LYS A 71 6.70 -4.66 -6.69
CA LYS A 71 6.79 -4.99 -5.25
C LYS A 71 7.24 -6.43 -4.98
N GLU A 72 6.90 -7.37 -5.86
CA GLU A 72 7.36 -8.76 -5.78
C GLU A 72 8.71 -8.96 -6.48
N THR A 73 8.89 -8.35 -7.66
CA THR A 73 10.12 -8.41 -8.45
C THR A 73 11.34 -7.95 -7.67
N VAL A 74 11.21 -6.92 -6.83
CA VAL A 74 12.37 -6.35 -6.13
C VAL A 74 12.92 -7.21 -5.00
N VAL A 75 12.17 -8.25 -4.59
CA VAL A 75 12.54 -9.13 -3.48
C VAL A 75 13.90 -9.79 -3.71
N SER A 76 14.22 -10.15 -4.96
CA SER A 76 15.48 -10.80 -5.33
C SER A 76 16.71 -9.88 -5.24
N TYR A 77 16.53 -8.56 -5.15
CA TYR A 77 17.63 -7.60 -4.99
C TYR A 77 17.93 -7.25 -3.53
N MET A 78 17.16 -7.78 -2.57
CA MET A 78 17.34 -7.45 -1.15
C MET A 78 18.43 -8.31 -0.50
N ASP A 79 19.34 -7.68 0.23
CA ASP A 79 20.29 -8.40 1.11
C ASP A 79 19.58 -8.92 2.36
N HIS A 80 18.64 -8.13 2.89
CA HIS A 80 17.88 -8.45 4.09
C HIS A 80 16.41 -8.05 3.92
N MET A 81 15.53 -8.68 4.70
CA MET A 81 14.12 -8.32 4.73
C MET A 81 13.57 -8.37 6.15
N SER A 82 12.61 -7.50 6.44
CA SER A 82 11.88 -7.57 7.71
C SER A 82 11.05 -8.85 7.81
N PRO A 83 10.76 -9.34 9.04
CA PRO A 83 9.93 -10.53 9.21
C PRO A 83 8.56 -10.45 8.52
N PHE A 84 7.97 -9.25 8.48
CA PHE A 84 6.70 -9.04 7.80
C PHE A 84 6.88 -9.05 6.27
N ALA A 85 7.91 -8.39 5.72
CA ALA A 85 8.18 -8.44 4.28
C ALA A 85 8.45 -9.86 3.77
N LEU A 86 9.17 -10.68 4.56
CA LEU A 86 9.38 -12.11 4.27
C LEU A 86 8.07 -12.88 4.18
N LYS A 87 7.14 -12.66 5.12
CA LYS A 87 5.82 -13.31 5.15
C LYS A 87 4.92 -12.90 4.00
N VAL A 88 4.93 -11.61 3.65
CA VAL A 88 4.15 -11.07 2.51
C VAL A 88 4.75 -11.57 1.19
N GLY A 89 6.08 -11.64 1.09
CA GLY A 89 6.82 -11.87 -0.15
C GLY A 89 6.79 -10.68 -1.11
N ALA A 90 6.69 -9.47 -0.58
CA ALA A 90 6.71 -8.24 -1.37
C ALA A 90 7.29 -7.10 -0.55
N VAL A 91 8.02 -6.20 -1.21
CA VAL A 91 8.70 -5.04 -0.63
C VAL A 91 8.12 -3.77 -1.25
N ASN A 92 7.70 -2.82 -0.42
CA ASN A 92 7.27 -1.48 -0.86
C ASN A 92 8.20 -0.37 -0.32
N THR A 93 9.17 -0.72 0.53
CA THR A 93 10.10 0.21 1.19
C THR A 93 11.46 -0.44 1.29
N ILE A 94 12.50 0.25 0.84
CA ILE A 94 13.89 -0.19 0.86
C ILE A 94 14.68 0.85 1.66
N VAL A 95 15.46 0.37 2.63
CA VAL A 95 16.50 1.14 3.31
C VAL A 95 17.85 0.73 2.71
N ILE A 96 18.67 1.71 2.35
CA ILE A 96 20.02 1.48 1.85
C ILE A 96 21.00 2.04 2.87
N SER A 97 21.76 1.15 3.50
CA SER A 97 22.74 1.50 4.52
C SER A 97 24.00 2.17 3.94
N GLU A 98 24.87 2.68 4.81
CA GLU A 98 26.14 3.30 4.40
C GLU A 98 27.10 2.32 3.72
N ASP A 99 27.05 1.04 4.08
CA ASP A 99 27.78 -0.06 3.42
C ASP A 99 27.06 -0.60 2.17
N ARG A 100 25.98 0.07 1.74
CA ARG A 100 25.21 -0.20 0.52
C ARG A 100 24.51 -1.56 0.52
N LYS A 101 24.09 -2.01 1.71
CA LYS A 101 23.20 -3.15 1.90
C LYS A 101 21.74 -2.72 1.82
N LEU A 102 20.94 -3.51 1.11
CA LEU A 102 19.54 -3.23 0.85
C LEU A 102 18.66 -4.05 1.81
N THR A 103 17.92 -3.36 2.66
CA THR A 103 16.94 -3.99 3.55
C THR A 103 15.52 -3.66 3.09
N GLY A 104 14.74 -4.70 2.76
CA GLY A 104 13.36 -4.61 2.30
C GLY A 104 12.34 -4.67 3.43
N PHE A 105 11.35 -3.79 3.37
CA PHE A 105 10.21 -3.69 4.27
C PHE A 105 8.90 -3.65 3.46
N ASN A 106 7.81 -4.04 4.13
CA ASN A 106 6.45 -3.84 3.63
C ASN A 106 5.67 -2.99 4.65
N THR A 107 5.37 -1.75 4.29
CA THR A 107 4.65 -0.78 5.12
C THR A 107 3.19 -0.62 4.69
N ASP A 108 2.77 -1.23 3.57
CA ASP A 108 1.39 -1.17 3.08
C ASP A 108 0.43 -1.85 4.06
N GLY A 109 0.69 -3.10 4.44
CA GLY A 109 -0.15 -3.84 5.38
C GLY A 109 -0.32 -3.12 6.72
N PRO A 110 0.78 -2.78 7.43
CA PRO A 110 0.70 -2.04 8.68
C PRO A 110 0.09 -0.63 8.52
N GLY A 111 0.34 0.05 7.40
CA GLY A 111 -0.27 1.35 7.09
C GLY A 111 -1.78 1.26 6.91
N PHE A 112 -2.27 0.21 6.25
CA PHE A 112 -3.70 -0.09 6.12
C PHE A 112 -4.34 -0.36 7.49
N LEU A 113 -3.73 -1.21 8.32
CA LEU A 113 -4.24 -1.53 9.66
C LEU A 113 -4.30 -0.29 10.58
N THR A 114 -3.28 0.56 10.51
CA THR A 114 -3.25 1.81 11.27
C THR A 114 -4.40 2.73 10.86
N HIS A 115 -4.71 2.80 9.55
CA HIS A 115 -5.84 3.58 9.07
C HIS A 115 -7.18 2.96 9.48
N LEU A 116 -7.36 1.63 9.42
CA LEU A 116 -8.56 0.97 9.93
C LEU A 116 -8.81 1.30 11.41
N THR A 117 -7.73 1.34 12.20
CA THR A 117 -7.79 1.73 13.62
C THR A 117 -8.26 3.18 13.78
N GLU A 118 -7.74 4.12 12.97
CA GLU A 118 -8.20 5.51 12.94
C GLU A 118 -9.69 5.63 12.55
N LEU A 119 -10.15 4.78 11.63
CA LEU A 119 -11.56 4.67 11.22
C LEU A 119 -12.44 3.96 12.26
N LYS A 120 -11.85 3.48 13.37
CA LYS A 120 -12.51 2.73 14.45
C LYS A 120 -13.19 1.46 13.93
N PHE A 121 -12.57 0.79 12.97
CA PHE A 121 -13.04 -0.50 12.45
C PHE A 121 -12.31 -1.64 13.15
N ASP A 122 -13.03 -2.39 13.99
CA ASP A 122 -12.54 -3.64 14.60
C ASP A 122 -12.75 -4.79 13.63
N THR A 123 -11.69 -5.56 13.35
CA THR A 123 -11.70 -6.68 12.41
C THR A 123 -12.14 -8.00 13.03
N ARG A 124 -12.22 -8.10 14.37
CA ARG A 124 -12.62 -9.34 15.06
C ARG A 124 -14.03 -9.77 14.67
N GLY A 125 -14.15 -11.04 14.27
CA GLY A 125 -15.43 -11.62 13.87
C GLY A 125 -16.05 -10.97 12.63
N LYS A 126 -15.26 -10.23 11.84
CA LYS A 126 -15.75 -9.54 10.64
C LYS A 126 -15.58 -10.37 9.39
N ARG A 127 -16.50 -10.16 8.45
CA ARG A 127 -16.47 -10.73 7.11
C ARG A 127 -15.92 -9.68 6.15
N ILE A 128 -14.82 -9.99 5.47
CA ILE A 128 -14.12 -9.05 4.59
C ILE A 128 -14.24 -9.53 3.14
N ALA A 129 -14.62 -8.64 2.24
CA ALA A 129 -14.58 -8.85 0.79
C ALA A 129 -13.44 -8.02 0.18
N ILE A 130 -12.61 -8.62 -0.67
CA ILE A 130 -11.48 -7.95 -1.33
C ILE A 130 -11.59 -8.12 -2.85
N LEU A 131 -11.49 -7.01 -3.57
CA LEU A 131 -11.36 -6.98 -5.02
C LEU A 131 -9.90 -6.75 -5.40
N GLY A 132 -9.33 -7.66 -6.19
CA GLY A 132 -7.96 -7.62 -6.71
C GLY A 132 -7.01 -8.57 -5.98
N ALA A 133 -5.98 -9.03 -6.70
CA ALA A 133 -4.91 -9.90 -6.19
C ALA A 133 -3.49 -9.36 -6.49
N GLY A 134 -3.32 -8.02 -6.51
CA GLY A 134 -2.00 -7.38 -6.71
C GLY A 134 -1.20 -7.24 -5.42
N GLY A 135 -0.02 -6.63 -5.49
CA GLY A 135 0.87 -6.45 -4.34
C GLY A 135 0.25 -5.72 -3.14
N THR A 136 -0.68 -4.79 -3.36
CA THR A 136 -1.45 -4.14 -2.28
C THR A 136 -2.43 -5.12 -1.62
N ALA A 137 -3.17 -5.91 -2.42
CA ALA A 137 -4.05 -6.97 -1.90
C ALA A 137 -3.27 -7.99 -1.08
N ARG A 138 -2.11 -8.42 -1.60
CA ARG A 138 -1.17 -9.34 -0.93
C ARG A 138 -0.79 -8.84 0.47
N ALA A 139 -0.42 -7.56 0.59
CA ALA A 139 -0.07 -6.96 1.89
C ALA A 139 -1.27 -6.85 2.84
N ILE A 140 -2.46 -6.51 2.33
CA ILE A 140 -3.70 -6.41 3.12
C ILE A 140 -4.15 -7.79 3.62
N VAL A 141 -4.20 -8.80 2.75
CA VAL A 141 -4.53 -10.18 3.13
C VAL A 141 -3.53 -10.69 4.18
N ALA A 142 -2.24 -10.50 3.95
CA ALA A 142 -1.21 -10.95 4.87
C ALA A 142 -1.33 -10.29 6.25
N VAL A 143 -1.53 -8.96 6.33
CA VAL A 143 -1.67 -8.30 7.64
C VAL A 143 -2.92 -8.77 8.36
N LEU A 144 -4.05 -8.92 7.67
CA LEU A 144 -5.31 -9.36 8.27
C LEU A 144 -5.23 -10.80 8.79
N CYS A 145 -4.48 -11.68 8.14
CA CYS A 145 -4.23 -13.04 8.63
C CYS A 145 -3.29 -13.11 9.84
N LEU A 146 -2.44 -12.10 10.04
CA LEU A 146 -1.36 -12.12 11.05
C LEU A 146 -1.69 -11.36 12.35
N ILE A 147 -2.68 -10.50 12.35
CA ILE A 147 -3.08 -9.72 13.53
C ILE A 147 -3.82 -10.57 14.57
N GLN A 148 -3.83 -10.11 15.82
CA GLN A 148 -4.60 -10.77 16.89
C GLN A 148 -6.11 -10.58 16.69
N GLU A 149 -6.51 -9.42 16.18
CA GLU A 149 -7.87 -9.05 15.84
C GLU A 149 -8.36 -9.73 14.54
N ARG A 150 -7.84 -10.91 14.22
CA ARG A 150 -8.05 -11.63 12.97
C ARG A 150 -9.56 -11.70 12.60
N PRO A 151 -9.92 -11.41 11.35
CA PRO A 151 -11.30 -11.51 10.87
C PRO A 151 -11.78 -12.95 10.82
N GLU A 152 -13.11 -13.12 10.82
CA GLU A 152 -13.74 -14.44 10.70
C GLU A 152 -13.42 -15.05 9.33
N ARG A 153 -13.54 -14.24 8.27
CA ARG A 153 -13.37 -14.69 6.90
C ARG A 153 -12.96 -13.55 5.98
N ILE A 154 -12.13 -13.86 4.98
CA ILE A 154 -11.76 -13.00 3.88
C ILE A 154 -12.15 -13.69 2.58
N LYS A 155 -13.12 -13.14 1.84
CA LYS A 155 -13.39 -13.52 0.46
C LYS A 155 -12.64 -12.61 -0.48
N ILE A 156 -11.97 -13.18 -1.49
CA ILE A 156 -11.15 -12.41 -2.42
C ILE A 156 -11.42 -12.83 -3.86
N TYR A 157 -11.65 -11.84 -4.72
CA TYR A 157 -11.89 -12.02 -6.14
C TYR A 157 -10.81 -11.30 -6.93
N ASN A 158 -10.38 -11.90 -8.05
CA ASN A 158 -9.55 -11.22 -9.04
C ASN A 158 -9.91 -11.71 -10.44
N ARG A 159 -9.82 -10.82 -11.43
CA ARG A 159 -10.12 -11.15 -12.83
C ARG A 159 -9.29 -12.32 -13.37
N SER A 160 -8.01 -12.38 -13.02
CA SER A 160 -7.15 -13.53 -13.32
C SER A 160 -7.19 -14.50 -12.15
N ARG A 161 -7.78 -15.68 -12.36
CA ARG A 161 -7.79 -16.77 -11.38
C ARG A 161 -6.39 -17.28 -11.08
N GLU A 162 -5.51 -17.27 -12.08
CA GLU A 162 -4.10 -17.66 -11.93
C GLU A 162 -3.37 -16.77 -10.92
N ASN A 163 -3.46 -15.45 -11.06
CA ASN A 163 -2.82 -14.50 -10.13
C ASN A 163 -3.38 -14.66 -8.71
N LEU A 164 -4.68 -14.95 -8.58
CA LEU A 164 -5.30 -15.19 -7.28
C LEU A 164 -4.76 -16.47 -6.62
N ASN A 165 -4.74 -17.57 -7.37
CA ASN A 165 -4.20 -18.84 -6.89
C ASN A 165 -2.72 -18.70 -6.50
N GLN A 166 -1.93 -17.97 -7.28
CA GLN A 166 -0.53 -17.68 -6.96
C GLN A 166 -0.40 -16.89 -5.67
N LEU A 167 -1.19 -15.82 -5.49
CA LEU A 167 -1.19 -15.04 -4.24
C LEU A 167 -1.51 -15.92 -3.03
N ILE A 168 -2.57 -16.74 -3.11
CA ILE A 168 -3.00 -17.61 -2.00
C ILE A 168 -1.95 -18.69 -1.70
N SER A 169 -1.40 -19.34 -2.74
CA SER A 169 -0.37 -20.35 -2.57
C SER A 169 0.89 -19.76 -1.93
N ASP A 170 1.37 -18.63 -2.46
CA ASP A 170 2.59 -17.96 -1.97
C ASP A 170 2.45 -17.52 -0.52
N LEU A 171 1.29 -16.98 -0.13
CA LEU A 171 1.02 -16.63 1.26
C LEU A 171 0.85 -17.89 2.13
N GLY A 172 0.16 -18.92 1.65
CA GLY A 172 -0.05 -20.18 2.36
C GLY A 172 1.23 -20.93 2.69
N HIS A 173 2.30 -20.74 1.92
CA HIS A 173 3.63 -21.27 2.25
C HIS A 173 4.32 -20.56 3.43
N ARG A 174 3.84 -19.36 3.82
CA ARG A 174 4.52 -18.47 4.76
C ARG A 174 3.69 -18.16 6.00
N ILE A 175 2.37 -18.15 5.89
CA ILE A 175 1.42 -17.78 6.93
C ILE A 175 0.15 -18.62 6.85
N ASP A 176 -0.60 -18.67 7.95
CA ASP A 176 -1.91 -19.30 7.97
C ASP A 176 -2.95 -18.45 7.23
N VAL A 177 -3.38 -18.94 6.06
CA VAL A 177 -4.43 -18.34 5.22
C VAL A 177 -5.76 -19.08 5.28
N SER A 178 -6.01 -19.90 6.32
CA SER A 178 -7.25 -20.70 6.47
C SER A 178 -8.55 -19.90 6.41
N ILE A 179 -8.52 -18.62 6.74
CA ILE A 179 -9.69 -17.73 6.68
C ILE A 179 -9.91 -17.11 5.29
N VAL A 180 -9.01 -17.36 4.33
CA VAL A 180 -9.03 -16.73 3.00
C VAL A 180 -9.68 -17.67 2.00
N GLU A 181 -10.77 -17.23 1.40
CA GLU A 181 -11.57 -17.97 0.43
C GLU A 181 -11.48 -17.27 -0.93
N PRO A 182 -10.71 -17.83 -1.90
CA PRO A 182 -10.65 -17.30 -3.25
C PRO A 182 -11.91 -17.66 -4.04
N VAL A 183 -12.62 -16.65 -4.55
CA VAL A 183 -13.89 -16.84 -5.26
C VAL A 183 -13.78 -16.61 -6.76
N ASP A 184 -14.73 -17.14 -7.54
CA ASP A 184 -14.66 -17.15 -9.01
C ASP A 184 -15.36 -15.95 -9.66
N THR A 185 -16.38 -15.39 -8.99
CA THR A 185 -17.10 -14.20 -9.45
C THR A 185 -17.14 -13.11 -8.38
N VAL A 186 -17.53 -11.89 -8.77
CA VAL A 186 -17.77 -10.82 -7.80
C VAL A 186 -18.97 -11.14 -6.91
N ASP A 187 -20.01 -11.80 -7.45
CA ASP A 187 -21.21 -12.14 -6.68
C ASP A 187 -20.88 -13.14 -5.56
N ASP A 188 -19.95 -14.07 -5.80
CA ASP A 188 -19.48 -15.02 -4.80
C ASP A 188 -18.76 -14.35 -3.61
N LEU A 189 -18.41 -13.06 -3.68
CA LEU A 189 -17.91 -12.31 -2.52
C LEU A 189 -18.97 -12.15 -1.44
N ASN A 190 -20.26 -12.26 -1.78
CA ASN A 190 -21.41 -12.02 -0.89
C ASN A 190 -21.28 -10.67 -0.16
N ILE A 191 -21.11 -9.60 -0.94
CA ILE A 191 -20.82 -8.23 -0.43
C ILE A 191 -21.95 -7.73 0.48
N GLU A 192 -23.18 -8.15 0.25
CA GLU A 192 -24.36 -7.88 1.09
C GLU A 192 -24.24 -8.43 2.51
N LEU A 193 -23.29 -9.34 2.73
CA LEU A 193 -22.93 -9.89 4.03
C LEU A 193 -21.59 -9.32 4.54
N ALA A 194 -20.84 -8.53 3.78
CA ALA A 194 -19.52 -8.08 4.19
C ALA A 194 -19.58 -6.90 5.18
N ASP A 195 -18.77 -6.96 6.23
CA ASP A 195 -18.56 -5.82 7.14
C ASP A 195 -17.56 -4.81 6.57
N LEU A 196 -16.63 -5.29 5.74
CA LEU A 196 -15.62 -4.49 5.05
C LEU A 196 -15.49 -4.94 3.60
N LEU A 197 -15.65 -4.01 2.67
CA LEU A 197 -15.29 -4.18 1.26
C LEU A 197 -14.03 -3.38 0.96
N VAL A 198 -12.98 -4.03 0.43
CA VAL A 198 -11.73 -3.39 0.03
C VAL A 198 -11.54 -3.49 -1.48
N ASN A 199 -11.52 -2.36 -2.19
CA ASN A 199 -11.07 -2.31 -3.58
C ASN A 199 -9.56 -2.09 -3.63
N THR A 200 -8.84 -3.07 -4.20
CA THR A 200 -7.40 -2.98 -4.49
C THR A 200 -7.09 -3.01 -5.99
N THR A 201 -8.13 -2.98 -6.83
CA THR A 201 -8.01 -2.93 -8.28
C THR A 201 -7.78 -1.48 -8.74
N PRO A 202 -7.29 -1.26 -9.97
CA PRO A 202 -7.23 0.08 -10.55
C PRO A 202 -8.60 0.62 -11.01
N VAL A 203 -9.69 -0.16 -10.91
CA VAL A 203 -11.01 0.24 -11.41
C VAL A 203 -11.59 1.31 -10.50
N GLY A 204 -11.87 2.48 -11.08
CA GLY A 204 -12.31 3.69 -10.37
C GLY A 204 -11.31 4.84 -10.49
N MET A 205 -10.11 4.59 -11.02
CA MET A 205 -9.12 5.63 -11.30
C MET A 205 -9.53 6.49 -12.49
N GLN A 206 -10.21 5.91 -13.48
CA GLN A 206 -10.69 6.65 -14.66
C GLN A 206 -12.17 6.96 -14.52
N ALA A 207 -12.59 8.16 -14.95
CA ALA A 207 -13.99 8.56 -14.93
C ALA A 207 -14.90 7.62 -15.75
N THR A 208 -14.35 6.95 -16.76
CA THR A 208 -15.02 5.98 -17.64
C THR A 208 -15.15 4.59 -17.02
N ASP A 209 -14.43 4.29 -15.94
CA ASP A 209 -14.46 2.96 -15.32
C ASP A 209 -15.87 2.63 -14.82
N LEU A 210 -16.32 1.41 -15.10
CA LEU A 210 -17.59 0.90 -14.58
C LEU A 210 -17.36 0.31 -13.17
N PRO A 211 -18.29 0.52 -12.21
CA PRO A 211 -18.20 -0.12 -10.91
C PRO A 211 -18.14 -1.64 -11.03
N LEU A 212 -17.27 -2.28 -10.26
CA LEU A 212 -17.19 -3.74 -10.19
C LEU A 212 -18.33 -4.35 -9.36
N VAL A 213 -19.01 -3.54 -8.54
CA VAL A 213 -19.97 -3.97 -7.52
C VAL A 213 -21.30 -3.31 -7.80
N ASP A 214 -22.40 -4.04 -7.62
CA ASP A 214 -23.75 -3.47 -7.64
C ASP A 214 -24.02 -2.69 -6.34
N ALA A 215 -24.58 -1.48 -6.46
CA ALA A 215 -25.01 -0.69 -5.32
C ALA A 215 -26.05 -1.40 -4.44
N GLY A 216 -26.83 -2.34 -5.00
CA GLY A 216 -27.76 -3.20 -4.29
C GLY A 216 -27.11 -4.10 -3.23
N HIS A 217 -25.82 -4.43 -3.39
CA HIS A 217 -25.08 -5.25 -2.44
C HIS A 217 -24.47 -4.43 -1.28
N LEU A 218 -24.47 -3.09 -1.37
CA LEU A 218 -23.90 -2.23 -0.33
C LEU A 218 -24.96 -1.89 0.74
N HIS A 219 -24.54 -1.83 2.01
CA HIS A 219 -25.43 -1.53 3.14
C HIS A 219 -24.80 -0.57 4.17
N SER A 220 -25.64 0.16 4.90
CA SER A 220 -25.18 1.20 5.84
C SER A 220 -24.27 0.74 6.98
N ASN A 221 -24.35 -0.55 7.34
CA ASN A 221 -23.54 -1.13 8.42
C ASN A 221 -22.12 -1.57 8.00
N MET A 222 -21.70 -1.36 6.75
CA MET A 222 -20.36 -1.72 6.27
C MET A 222 -19.40 -0.54 6.23
N LEU A 223 -18.10 -0.85 6.15
CA LEU A 223 -17.06 0.05 5.68
C LEU A 223 -16.69 -0.31 4.25
N VAL A 224 -16.68 0.66 3.35
CA VAL A 224 -16.12 0.53 2.00
C VAL A 224 -14.79 1.27 1.95
N TYR A 225 -13.73 0.55 1.61
CA TYR A 225 -12.37 1.06 1.54
C TYR A 225 -11.86 0.93 0.10
N ASP A 226 -11.51 2.05 -0.53
CA ASP A 226 -10.90 2.05 -1.85
C ASP A 226 -9.43 2.50 -1.72
N VAL A 227 -8.47 1.69 -2.17
CA VAL A 227 -7.04 2.10 -2.09
C VAL A 227 -6.69 3.21 -3.08
N ILE A 228 -7.60 3.52 -4.01
CA ILE A 228 -7.51 4.66 -4.89
C ILE A 228 -7.71 5.94 -4.08
N TYR A 229 -6.83 6.92 -4.27
CA TYR A 229 -6.92 8.24 -3.65
C TYR A 229 -7.05 9.38 -4.66
N ASN A 230 -6.95 9.09 -5.96
CA ASN A 230 -7.20 10.03 -7.04
C ASN A 230 -8.04 9.31 -8.12
N PRO A 231 -9.32 9.70 -8.31
CA PRO A 231 -10.03 10.83 -7.68
C PRO A 231 -10.25 10.66 -6.17
N GLU A 232 -10.56 11.75 -5.47
CA GLU A 232 -10.84 11.72 -4.01
C GLU A 232 -12.04 10.83 -3.67
N GLU A 233 -13.08 10.88 -4.51
CA GLU A 233 -14.27 10.04 -4.44
C GLU A 233 -14.40 9.24 -5.74
N THR A 234 -14.18 7.92 -5.66
CA THR A 234 -14.45 7.00 -6.77
C THR A 234 -15.94 6.69 -6.86
N LYS A 235 -16.40 6.12 -7.98
CA LYS A 235 -17.80 5.68 -8.13
C LYS A 235 -18.22 4.70 -7.04
N LEU A 236 -17.31 3.80 -6.62
CA LEU A 236 -17.55 2.86 -5.53
C LEU A 236 -17.81 3.59 -4.21
N LEU A 237 -16.96 4.57 -3.87
CA LEU A 237 -17.13 5.35 -2.64
C LEU A 237 -18.40 6.21 -2.69
N HIS A 238 -18.73 6.77 -3.85
CA HIS A 238 -19.99 7.48 -4.06
C HIS A 238 -21.20 6.57 -3.81
N MET A 239 -21.22 5.38 -4.41
CA MET A 239 -22.28 4.38 -4.19
C MET A 239 -22.39 3.96 -2.71
N ALA A 240 -21.26 3.78 -2.02
CA ALA A 240 -21.24 3.45 -0.60
C ALA A 240 -21.92 4.55 0.23
N LYS A 241 -21.56 5.82 -0.02
CA LYS A 241 -22.14 6.97 0.68
C LYS A 241 -23.64 7.12 0.44
N THR A 242 -24.11 6.91 -0.80
CA THR A 242 -25.56 7.00 -1.10
C THR A 242 -26.37 5.88 -0.43
N LYS A 243 -25.73 4.75 -0.09
CA LYS A 243 -26.30 3.66 0.71
C LYS A 243 -26.13 3.83 2.23
N GLY A 244 -25.55 4.96 2.66
CA GLY A 244 -25.31 5.27 4.07
C GLY A 244 -24.15 4.50 4.70
N ALA A 245 -23.31 3.83 3.91
CA ALA A 245 -22.11 3.14 4.39
C ALA A 245 -21.02 4.15 4.73
N LYS A 246 -20.12 3.77 5.64
CA LYS A 246 -18.86 4.51 5.83
C LYS A 246 -17.97 4.25 4.62
N ALA A 247 -17.31 5.29 4.13
CA ALA A 247 -16.47 5.21 2.93
C ALA A 247 -15.11 5.86 3.20
N ALA A 248 -14.02 5.18 2.85
CA ALA A 248 -12.65 5.67 2.99
C ALA A 248 -11.87 5.46 1.69
N ASN A 249 -11.13 6.47 1.26
CA ASN A 249 -10.23 6.37 0.11
C ASN A 249 -8.80 6.00 0.53
N GLY A 250 -7.89 5.95 -0.44
CA GLY A 250 -6.53 5.48 -0.25
C GLY A 250 -5.61 6.43 0.53
N LEU A 251 -6.02 7.67 0.80
CA LEU A 251 -5.15 8.69 1.41
C LEU A 251 -4.62 8.29 2.77
N GLY A 252 -5.48 7.73 3.63
CA GLY A 252 -5.06 7.37 4.97
C GLY A 252 -4.02 6.26 4.95
N MET A 253 -4.22 5.24 4.12
CA MET A 253 -3.20 4.20 3.89
C MET A 253 -1.92 4.79 3.31
N LEU A 254 -1.99 5.65 2.28
CA LEU A 254 -0.83 6.35 1.71
C LEU A 254 -0.04 7.13 2.78
N PHE A 255 -0.75 7.82 3.67
CA PHE A 255 -0.16 8.58 4.76
C PHE A 255 0.56 7.68 5.77
N TYR A 256 -0.11 6.65 6.28
CA TYR A 256 0.47 5.79 7.30
C TYR A 256 1.60 4.90 6.77
N GLN A 257 1.46 4.33 5.56
CA GLN A 257 2.56 3.58 4.95
C GLN A 257 3.79 4.48 4.72
N GLY A 258 3.57 5.76 4.39
CA GLY A 258 4.63 6.73 4.16
C GLY A 258 5.32 7.18 5.45
N ILE A 259 4.58 7.31 6.54
CA ILE A 259 5.15 7.53 7.87
C ILE A 259 6.08 6.37 8.25
N LEU A 260 5.61 5.13 8.11
CA LEU A 260 6.39 3.94 8.45
C LEU A 260 7.64 3.84 7.57
N ALA A 261 7.53 4.12 6.27
CA ALA A 261 8.68 4.15 5.38
C ALA A 261 9.71 5.19 5.82
N PHE A 262 9.26 6.40 6.16
CA PHE A 262 10.14 7.44 6.67
C PHE A 262 10.82 7.04 7.98
N GLN A 263 10.10 6.41 8.91
CA GLN A 263 10.66 5.95 10.18
C GLN A 263 11.72 4.86 9.96
N HIS A 264 11.54 3.97 8.97
CA HIS A 264 12.58 3.00 8.59
C HIS A 264 13.83 3.68 8.05
N TRP A 265 13.70 4.71 7.22
CA TRP A 265 14.86 5.47 6.72
C TRP A 265 15.55 6.29 7.82
N ALA A 266 14.78 6.90 8.71
CA ALA A 266 15.30 7.77 9.77
C ALA A 266 15.83 6.99 10.99
N GLY A 267 15.42 5.73 11.17
CA GLY A 267 15.76 4.93 12.35
C GLY A 267 15.10 5.40 13.65
N THR A 268 14.13 6.30 13.57
CA THR A 268 13.45 6.90 14.72
C THR A 268 12.00 7.22 14.40
N GLU A 269 11.19 7.46 15.44
CA GLU A 269 9.82 7.89 15.25
C GLU A 269 9.70 9.33 14.77
N LEU A 270 8.72 9.57 13.89
CA LEU A 270 8.36 10.92 13.47
C LEU A 270 7.56 11.63 14.56
N GLU A 271 7.99 12.85 14.90
CA GLU A 271 7.27 13.71 15.83
C GLU A 271 5.84 14.04 15.34
N PRO A 272 4.87 14.18 16.26
CA PRO A 272 3.49 14.50 15.90
C PRO A 272 3.34 15.76 15.03
N ALA A 273 4.16 16.79 15.26
CA ALA A 273 4.12 18.04 14.49
C ALA A 273 4.48 17.81 13.01
N VAL A 274 5.44 16.92 12.73
CA VAL A 274 5.84 16.56 11.36
C VAL A 274 4.76 15.72 10.69
N LYS A 275 4.20 14.73 11.41
CA LYS A 275 3.07 13.92 10.93
C LYS A 275 1.87 14.81 10.55
N SER A 276 1.60 15.86 11.31
CA SER A 276 0.52 16.82 11.01
C SER A 276 0.77 17.58 9.69
N LYS A 277 1.99 18.11 9.49
CA LYS A 277 2.37 18.79 8.24
C LYS A 277 2.27 17.87 7.02
N MET A 278 2.75 16.64 7.15
CA MET A 278 2.64 15.59 6.13
C MET A 278 1.18 15.28 5.76
N ARG A 279 0.29 15.21 6.75
CA ARG A 279 -1.15 14.99 6.51
C ARG A 279 -1.79 16.16 5.78
N GLU A 280 -1.46 17.39 6.18
CA GLU A 280 -1.96 18.60 5.55
C GLU A 280 -1.49 18.72 4.08
N SER A 281 -0.24 18.36 3.78
CA SER A 281 0.28 18.41 2.42
C SER A 281 -0.49 17.49 1.47
N LEU A 282 -0.84 16.27 1.93
CA LEU A 282 -1.64 15.35 1.11
C LEU A 282 -3.03 15.90 0.78
N ARG A 283 -3.71 16.52 1.75
CA ARG A 283 -5.03 17.15 1.53
C ARG A 283 -4.96 18.24 0.46
N LYS A 284 -3.91 19.07 0.49
CA LYS A 284 -3.67 20.11 -0.52
C LYS A 284 -3.31 19.53 -1.89
N GLY A 285 -2.68 18.37 -1.93
CA GLY A 285 -2.25 17.69 -3.15
C GLY A 285 -3.40 17.11 -3.97
N ILE A 286 -4.51 16.72 -3.33
CA ILE A 286 -5.69 16.19 -4.01
C ILE A 286 -6.61 17.27 -4.57
N GLN A 287 -6.55 18.48 -4.01
CA GLN A 287 -7.36 19.61 -4.45
C GLN A 287 -6.80 20.32 -5.71
N LYS A 288 -5.71 19.81 -6.29
CA LYS A 288 -5.05 20.35 -7.48
C LYS A 288 -5.23 19.42 -8.66
#